data_AF-U6L8N1-F1
#
_entry.id   AF-U6L8N1-F1
#
_cell.length_a   1.000
_cell.length_b   1.000
_cell.length_c   1.000
_cell.angle_alpha   90.00
_cell.angle_beta   90.00
_cell.angle_gamma   90.00
#
_symmetry.space_group_name_H-M   'P 1'
#
loop_
_entity.id
_entity.type
_entity.pdbx_description
1 polymer ?
#
loop_
_entity_poly.entity_id
_entity_poly.type
_entity_poly.pdbx_seq_one_letter_code
_entity_poly.pdbx_strand_id
1 'polypeptide(L)'
;METNWSSCSTSCGHGKRMKLTRARKGASSCLTLAKTEICLSSLGCKSGEEFFSAIEGEAPGLPEGSKEDLGRRIMKTISILHTGTKSCFIYDTGLTQRAYGTEGLVGAFGAGLQLRIVQKFDPKKGSCEGKLESQGVVRQERMTMDKFREVMLEGHNAVRRQHSLPGLKWNDLLAANMLKYLQHQNLLQECRMEHSPHEARELPNMKQGIGENLWTGCTVGPLPTDIPSSWASEAGCYRFGKVGNPCTGVMGPKCSTEFHAHGLMTGHYTAVAWQHSQQFGCAYVVCSRSCSGGRPLLLAGCQYNPSEPQLHAAPSGNIIGQRPFELSVAKKMHAIYPQLLPEAPENPEQLQQCERFRREMELKNPKVHLAEKEQQKKQQQQAASK
;
A
#
# COMPACT_ATOMS: atom_id res chain seq x y z
N MET A 1 49.94 -42.19 -16.14
CA MET A 1 49.84 -41.14 -15.10
C MET A 1 48.49 -41.33 -14.46
N GLU A 2 48.40 -42.07 -13.35
CA GLU A 2 47.15 -42.12 -12.57
C GLU A 2 47.09 -40.85 -11.73
N THR A 3 45.96 -40.15 -11.80
CA THR A 3 45.75 -38.91 -11.05
C THR A 3 44.45 -39.04 -10.31
N ASN A 4 44.54 -39.38 -9.04
CA ASN A 4 43.39 -39.44 -8.15
C ASN A 4 43.39 -38.19 -7.28
N TRP A 5 42.22 -37.55 -7.21
CA TRP A 5 41.97 -36.48 -6.25
C TRP A 5 41.65 -37.09 -4.89
N SER A 6 42.12 -36.47 -3.80
CA SER A 6 41.59 -36.76 -2.48
C SER A 6 40.14 -36.26 -2.38
N SER A 7 39.40 -36.82 -1.42
CA SER A 7 38.13 -36.24 -0.95
C SER A 7 38.33 -34.78 -0.51
N CYS A 8 37.24 -34.02 -0.51
CA CYS A 8 37.26 -32.67 0.03
C CYS A 8 37.50 -32.72 1.54
N SER A 9 38.30 -31.80 2.07
CA SER A 9 38.61 -31.73 3.51
C SER A 9 37.42 -31.31 4.38
N THR A 10 36.31 -30.89 3.76
CA THR A 10 35.05 -30.58 4.45
C THR A 10 33.93 -31.43 3.88
N SER A 11 32.97 -31.78 4.73
CA SER A 11 31.70 -32.37 4.31
C SER A 11 30.65 -31.31 3.97
N CYS A 12 30.78 -30.08 4.48
CA CYS A 12 29.85 -28.97 4.22
C CYS A 12 30.59 -27.64 3.90
N GLY A 13 30.21 -26.98 2.82
CA GLY A 13 30.81 -25.71 2.38
C GLY A 13 32.09 -25.90 1.56
N HIS A 14 33.03 -24.97 1.70
CA HIS A 14 34.28 -25.00 0.95
C HIS A 14 35.44 -25.58 1.77
N GLY A 15 36.32 -26.31 1.09
CA GLY A 15 37.49 -26.93 1.69
C GLY A 15 38.66 -27.02 0.71
N LYS A 16 39.59 -27.91 1.00
CA LYS A 16 40.75 -28.20 0.14
C LYS A 16 40.78 -29.68 -0.22
N ARG A 17 41.24 -29.99 -1.42
CA ARG A 17 41.56 -31.35 -1.86
C ARG A 17 42.91 -31.36 -2.54
N MET A 18 43.56 -32.52 -2.54
CA MET A 18 44.90 -32.68 -3.11
C MET A 18 44.85 -33.55 -4.36
N LYS A 19 45.61 -33.14 -5.38
CA LYS A 19 45.95 -33.96 -6.53
C LYS A 19 47.39 -34.42 -6.39
N LEU A 20 47.60 -35.73 -6.42
CA LEU A 20 48.93 -36.32 -6.51
C LEU A 20 49.17 -36.75 -7.96
N THR A 21 50.19 -36.20 -8.59
CA THR A 21 50.63 -36.59 -9.93
C THR A 21 51.97 -37.28 -9.81
N ARG A 22 52.03 -38.55 -10.16
CA ARG A 22 53.28 -39.32 -10.20
C ARG A 22 53.84 -39.32 -11.62
N ALA A 23 55.06 -38.84 -11.78
CA ALA A 23 55.78 -38.81 -13.05
C ALA A 23 57.16 -39.47 -12.90
N ARG A 24 57.68 -40.05 -13.99
CA ARG A 24 59.04 -40.61 -14.00
C ARG A 24 60.05 -39.46 -14.13
N LYS A 25 61.08 -39.43 -13.29
CA LYS A 25 62.18 -38.47 -13.34
C LYS A 25 63.45 -39.22 -13.70
N GLY A 26 63.81 -39.21 -14.99
CA GLY A 26 64.93 -39.99 -15.52
C GLY A 26 64.65 -41.50 -15.58
N ALA A 27 65.71 -42.31 -15.74
CA ALA A 27 65.60 -43.75 -15.97
C ALA A 27 65.15 -44.56 -14.73
N SER A 28 65.51 -44.11 -13.52
CA SER A 28 65.42 -44.92 -12.29
C SER A 28 64.68 -44.25 -11.12
N SER A 29 64.09 -43.06 -11.28
CA SER A 29 63.40 -42.38 -10.18
C SER A 29 62.00 -41.89 -10.56
N CYS A 30 61.15 -41.72 -9.55
CA CYS A 30 59.80 -41.18 -9.69
C CYS A 30 59.70 -39.87 -8.88
N LEU A 31 59.06 -38.86 -9.46
CA LEU A 31 58.67 -37.62 -8.79
C LEU A 31 57.16 -37.65 -8.52
N THR A 32 56.79 -37.31 -7.29
CA THR A 32 55.38 -37.08 -6.92
C THR A 32 55.16 -35.58 -6.73
N LEU A 33 54.27 -35.00 -7.51
CA LEU A 33 53.85 -33.61 -7.37
C LEU A 33 52.51 -33.57 -6.63
N ALA A 34 52.44 -32.81 -5.55
CA ALA A 34 51.21 -32.56 -4.81
C ALA A 34 50.69 -31.15 -5.13
N LYS A 35 49.46 -31.05 -5.62
CA LYS A 35 48.79 -29.77 -5.86
C LYS A 35 47.51 -29.70 -5.04
N THR A 36 47.39 -28.67 -4.21
CA THR A 36 46.18 -28.39 -3.44
C THR A 36 45.24 -27.50 -4.25
N GLU A 37 43.96 -27.84 -4.31
CA GLU A 37 42.92 -27.02 -4.90
C GLU A 37 41.72 -26.88 -3.96
N ILE A 38 40.95 -25.81 -4.15
CA ILE A 38 39.71 -25.59 -3.42
C ILE A 38 38.66 -26.58 -3.93
N CYS A 39 37.82 -27.06 -3.02
CA CYS A 39 36.68 -27.92 -3.31
C CYS A 39 35.43 -27.41 -2.59
N LEU A 40 34.28 -27.90 -3.03
CA LEU A 40 32.98 -27.69 -2.40
C LEU A 40 32.37 -29.05 -2.05
N SER A 41 31.68 -29.12 -0.92
CA SER A 41 30.86 -30.26 -0.54
C SER A 41 29.55 -29.78 0.07
N SER A 42 28.43 -30.34 -0.39
CA SER A 42 27.11 -30.17 0.22
C SER A 42 26.64 -31.42 0.96
N LEU A 43 27.40 -32.52 0.88
CA LEU A 43 26.97 -33.85 1.33
C LEU A 43 26.74 -33.95 2.85
N GLY A 44 27.48 -33.18 3.64
CA GLY A 44 27.40 -33.17 5.10
C GLY A 44 26.54 -32.06 5.68
N CYS A 45 25.95 -31.20 4.86
CA CYS A 45 25.12 -30.11 5.34
C CYS A 45 23.74 -30.63 5.74
N LYS A 46 23.32 -30.35 6.98
CA LYS A 46 22.00 -30.74 7.50
C LYS A 46 20.89 -29.86 6.95
N SER A 47 21.20 -28.62 6.57
CA SER A 47 20.24 -27.65 6.08
C SER A 47 20.82 -26.73 5.01
N GLY A 48 19.94 -26.00 4.32
CA GLY A 48 20.34 -24.91 3.47
C GLY A 48 21.05 -23.81 4.24
N GLU A 49 20.55 -23.47 5.42
CA GLU A 49 21.13 -22.44 6.26
C GLU A 49 22.56 -22.77 6.70
N GLU A 50 22.84 -24.04 7.04
CA GLU A 50 24.20 -24.47 7.37
C GLU A 50 25.13 -24.31 6.17
N PHE A 51 24.69 -24.72 4.97
CA PHE A 51 25.48 -24.53 3.76
C PHE A 51 25.67 -23.04 3.44
N PHE A 52 24.62 -22.24 3.61
CA PHE A 52 24.68 -20.79 3.42
C PHE A 52 25.78 -20.19 4.30
N SER A 53 25.75 -20.47 5.60
CA SER A 53 26.76 -19.96 6.54
C SER A 53 28.15 -20.52 6.28
N ALA A 54 28.28 -21.74 5.76
CA ALA A 54 29.57 -22.29 5.36
C ALA A 54 30.16 -21.65 4.09
N ILE A 55 29.35 -20.98 3.28
CA ILE A 55 29.80 -20.27 2.06
C ILE A 55 29.94 -18.76 2.32
N GLU A 56 28.90 -18.12 2.86
CA GLU A 56 28.81 -16.66 3.04
C GLU A 56 29.21 -16.18 4.43
N GLY A 57 29.31 -17.08 5.42
CA GLY A 57 29.54 -16.71 6.82
C GLY A 57 28.28 -16.16 7.51
N GLU A 58 28.47 -15.23 8.43
CA GLU A 58 27.38 -14.52 9.09
C GLU A 58 26.85 -13.39 8.21
N ALA A 59 25.55 -13.41 7.94
CA ALA A 59 24.85 -12.37 7.20
C ALA A 59 23.82 -11.67 8.12
N PRO A 60 24.26 -10.75 9.00
CA PRO A 60 23.36 -10.00 9.87
C PRO A 60 22.43 -9.12 9.03
N GLY A 61 21.13 -9.17 9.33
CA GLY A 61 20.10 -8.39 8.62
C GLY A 61 19.32 -9.16 7.55
N LEU A 62 19.64 -10.44 7.29
CA LEU A 62 18.74 -11.31 6.52
C LEU A 62 17.55 -11.75 7.38
N PRO A 63 16.31 -11.73 6.84
CA PRO A 63 15.13 -12.24 7.53
C PRO A 63 15.28 -13.69 8.01
N GLU A 64 14.65 -14.00 9.14
CA GLU A 64 14.66 -15.36 9.70
C GLU A 64 14.08 -16.37 8.69
N GLY A 65 14.74 -17.52 8.57
CA GLY A 65 14.37 -18.59 7.64
C GLY A 65 14.72 -18.32 6.17
N SER A 66 15.21 -17.13 5.79
CA SER A 66 15.60 -16.86 4.40
C SER A 66 16.89 -17.55 3.99
N LYS A 67 17.84 -17.71 4.94
CA LYS A 67 19.12 -18.41 4.74
C LYS A 67 18.93 -19.86 4.29
N GLU A 68 17.87 -20.51 4.78
CA GLU A 68 17.53 -21.88 4.40
C GLU A 68 17.22 -22.00 2.89
N ASP A 69 16.37 -21.12 2.37
CA ASP A 69 15.98 -21.12 0.95
C ASP A 69 17.15 -20.67 0.06
N LEU A 70 17.86 -19.61 0.47
CA LEU A 70 19.03 -19.11 -0.24
C LEU A 70 20.13 -20.16 -0.29
N GLY A 71 20.48 -20.80 0.82
CA GLY A 71 21.51 -21.82 0.87
C GLY A 71 21.20 -23.05 0.01
N ARG A 72 19.94 -23.52 0.00
CA ARG A 72 19.51 -24.59 -0.93
C ARG A 72 19.64 -24.20 -2.39
N ARG A 73 19.49 -22.92 -2.72
CA ARG A 73 19.68 -22.40 -4.08
C ARG A 73 21.15 -22.27 -4.44
N ILE A 74 21.98 -21.74 -3.53
CA ILE A 74 23.43 -21.70 -3.71
C ILE A 74 23.95 -23.12 -3.96
N MET A 75 23.52 -24.13 -3.19
CA MET A 75 23.91 -25.54 -3.43
C MET A 75 23.67 -26.02 -4.86
N LYS A 76 22.63 -25.50 -5.53
CA LYS A 76 22.26 -25.90 -6.89
C LYS A 76 23.03 -25.14 -7.97
N THR A 77 23.47 -23.92 -7.69
CA THR A 77 24.03 -23.01 -8.72
C THR A 77 25.50 -22.66 -8.51
N ILE A 78 26.09 -23.03 -7.37
CA ILE A 78 27.48 -22.73 -7.06
C ILE A 78 28.46 -23.51 -7.91
N SER A 79 29.45 -22.79 -8.42
CA SER A 79 30.61 -23.34 -9.11
C SER A 79 31.87 -22.58 -8.72
N ILE A 80 33.02 -23.21 -8.98
CA ILE A 80 34.33 -22.65 -8.67
C ILE A 80 34.95 -22.16 -9.98
N LEU A 81 35.23 -20.87 -10.06
CA LEU A 81 36.03 -20.28 -11.13
C LEU A 81 37.48 -20.18 -10.65
N HIS A 82 38.41 -20.78 -11.38
CA HIS A 82 39.84 -20.68 -11.10
C HIS A 82 40.48 -19.64 -12.03
N THR A 83 41.14 -18.63 -11.45
CA THR A 83 41.87 -17.57 -12.17
C THR A 83 43.31 -17.50 -11.69
N GLY A 84 44.19 -18.27 -12.35
CA GLY A 84 45.60 -18.40 -11.95
C GLY A 84 45.74 -19.01 -10.56
N THR A 85 46.21 -18.22 -9.59
CA THR A 85 46.34 -18.63 -8.18
C THR A 85 45.10 -18.33 -7.34
N LYS A 86 44.13 -17.58 -7.86
CA LYS A 86 42.89 -17.23 -7.18
C LYS A 86 41.76 -18.19 -7.56
N SER A 87 40.82 -18.39 -6.66
CA SER A 87 39.58 -19.10 -6.94
C SER A 87 38.40 -18.27 -6.44
N CYS A 88 37.29 -18.34 -7.16
CA CYS A 88 36.09 -17.58 -6.88
C CYS A 88 34.88 -18.51 -6.87
N PHE A 89 34.05 -18.40 -5.84
CA PHE A 89 32.73 -19.01 -5.86
C PHE A 89 31.79 -18.11 -6.64
N ILE A 90 31.18 -18.67 -7.67
CA ILE A 90 30.20 -17.96 -8.49
C ILE A 90 28.87 -18.70 -8.40
N TYR A 91 27.81 -17.93 -8.17
CA TYR A 91 26.45 -18.45 -8.10
C TYR A 91 25.44 -17.32 -8.31
N ASP A 92 24.23 -17.72 -8.66
CA ASP A 92 23.06 -16.85 -8.72
C ASP A 92 21.89 -17.65 -8.19
N THR A 93 21.28 -17.20 -7.09
CA THR A 93 20.19 -17.96 -6.46
C THR A 93 18.87 -17.83 -7.21
N GLY A 94 18.76 -16.86 -8.13
CA GLY A 94 17.48 -16.26 -8.49
C GLY A 94 16.74 -15.71 -7.26
N LEU A 95 15.53 -15.20 -7.47
CA LEU A 95 14.68 -14.80 -6.35
C LEU A 95 14.17 -16.03 -5.58
N THR A 96 14.13 -15.93 -4.25
CA THR A 96 13.45 -16.90 -3.40
C THR A 96 12.00 -17.07 -3.86
N GLN A 97 11.47 -18.29 -3.80
CA GLN A 97 10.06 -18.52 -4.11
C GLN A 97 9.17 -17.91 -3.02
N ARG A 98 9.63 -18.01 -1.78
CA ARG A 98 8.96 -17.47 -0.61
C ARG A 98 9.37 -16.02 -0.38
N ALA A 99 8.47 -15.24 0.20
CA ALA A 99 8.72 -13.88 0.64
C ALA A 99 8.93 -13.86 2.16
N TYR A 100 9.83 -12.99 2.64
CA TYR A 100 10.17 -12.89 4.05
C TYR A 100 10.01 -11.44 4.53
N GLY A 101 9.31 -11.25 5.64
CA GLY A 101 9.17 -9.97 6.34
C GLY A 101 10.11 -9.89 7.54
N THR A 102 9.91 -8.86 8.38
CA THR A 102 10.67 -8.67 9.63
C THR A 102 10.44 -9.79 10.64
N GLU A 103 9.28 -10.45 10.58
CA GLU A 103 8.88 -11.57 11.45
C GLU A 103 9.13 -12.94 10.81
N GLY A 104 9.89 -13.00 9.70
CA GLY A 104 10.19 -14.25 9.00
C GLY A 104 9.26 -14.51 7.81
N LEU A 105 8.80 -15.75 7.64
CA LEU A 105 8.08 -16.17 6.43
C LEU A 105 6.72 -15.49 6.27
N VAL A 106 6.48 -14.86 5.12
CA VAL A 106 5.16 -14.30 4.78
C VAL A 106 4.21 -15.43 4.38
N GLY A 107 3.11 -15.54 5.14
CA GLY A 107 2.02 -16.49 4.92
C GLY A 107 1.13 -16.16 3.73
N ALA A 108 -0.15 -16.55 3.78
CA ALA A 108 -1.09 -16.31 2.69
C ALA A 108 -1.28 -14.82 2.38
N PHE A 109 -1.13 -13.96 3.40
CA PHE A 109 -1.27 -12.51 3.33
C PHE A 109 -0.07 -11.82 3.98
N GLY A 110 0.14 -10.54 3.66
CA GLY A 110 1.21 -9.71 4.22
C GLY A 110 2.19 -9.18 3.17
N ALA A 111 3.16 -8.40 3.64
CA ALA A 111 4.24 -7.85 2.81
C ALA A 111 5.58 -8.45 3.23
N GLY A 112 6.43 -8.73 2.24
CA GLY A 112 7.81 -9.13 2.47
C GLY A 112 8.64 -9.01 1.22
N LEU A 113 9.85 -9.57 1.29
CA LEU A 113 10.84 -9.52 0.23
C LEU A 113 11.14 -10.94 -0.25
N GLN A 114 11.09 -11.12 -1.56
CA GLN A 114 11.86 -12.19 -2.19
C GLN A 114 13.30 -11.71 -2.33
N LEU A 115 14.25 -12.58 -2.03
CA LEU A 115 15.67 -12.24 -1.96
C LEU A 115 16.45 -12.98 -3.04
N ARG A 116 17.48 -12.36 -3.58
CA ARG A 116 18.41 -12.98 -4.52
C ARG A 116 19.83 -12.59 -4.14
N ILE A 117 20.71 -13.58 -4.04
CA ILE A 117 22.13 -13.33 -3.89
C ILE A 117 22.83 -13.75 -5.17
N VAL A 118 23.67 -12.86 -5.66
CA VAL A 118 24.50 -13.08 -6.83
C VAL A 118 25.94 -12.89 -6.41
N GLN A 119 26.78 -13.90 -6.66
CA GLN A 119 28.22 -13.77 -6.54
C GLN A 119 28.87 -14.02 -7.90
N LYS A 120 29.61 -13.03 -8.40
CA LYS A 120 30.25 -13.04 -9.71
C LYS A 120 31.71 -12.60 -9.59
N PHE A 121 32.55 -13.08 -10.50
CA PHE A 121 33.93 -12.60 -10.61
C PHE A 121 33.96 -11.27 -11.37
N ASP A 122 34.59 -10.26 -10.78
CA ASP A 122 34.90 -8.99 -11.45
C ASP A 122 36.33 -9.07 -12.03
N PRO A 123 36.49 -9.14 -13.36
CA PRO A 123 37.81 -9.19 -13.99
C PRO A 123 38.65 -7.93 -13.77
N LYS A 124 38.02 -6.77 -13.57
CA LYS A 124 38.72 -5.49 -13.35
C LYS A 124 39.35 -5.43 -11.97
N LYS A 125 38.65 -5.95 -10.96
CA LYS A 125 39.12 -6.01 -9.56
C LYS A 125 39.89 -7.29 -9.23
N GLY A 126 39.72 -8.33 -10.03
CA GLY A 126 40.34 -9.64 -9.80
C GLY A 126 39.84 -10.29 -8.50
N SER A 127 38.57 -10.08 -8.15
CA SER A 127 37.91 -10.56 -6.94
C SER A 127 36.45 -10.98 -7.20
N CYS A 128 35.86 -11.76 -6.30
CA CYS A 128 34.42 -12.02 -6.31
C CYS A 128 33.65 -10.86 -5.69
N GLU A 129 32.55 -10.46 -6.31
CA GLU A 129 31.63 -9.48 -5.77
C GLU A 129 30.28 -10.13 -5.51
N GLY A 130 29.78 -9.96 -4.29
CA GLY A 130 28.45 -10.36 -3.87
C GLY A 130 27.47 -9.19 -3.96
N LYS A 131 26.24 -9.45 -4.41
CA LYS A 131 25.15 -8.48 -4.41
C LYS A 131 23.89 -9.14 -3.88
N LEU A 132 23.26 -8.48 -2.89
CA LEU A 132 21.91 -8.80 -2.43
C LEU A 132 20.91 -7.95 -3.21
N GLU A 133 20.02 -8.61 -3.94
CA GLU A 133 18.87 -8.00 -4.60
C GLU A 133 17.60 -8.43 -3.88
N SER A 134 16.58 -7.57 -3.90
CA SER A 134 15.28 -7.89 -3.31
C SER A 134 14.14 -7.43 -4.20
N GLN A 135 13.04 -8.17 -4.16
CA GLN A 135 11.79 -7.83 -4.82
C GLN A 135 10.67 -7.84 -3.79
N GLY A 136 9.95 -6.72 -3.70
CA GLY A 136 8.76 -6.61 -2.84
C GLY A 136 7.64 -7.53 -3.30
N VAL A 137 7.07 -8.27 -2.35
CA VAL A 137 5.86 -9.08 -2.55
C VAL A 137 4.83 -8.62 -1.55
N VAL A 138 3.64 -8.28 -2.04
CA VAL A 138 2.50 -7.97 -1.18
C VAL A 138 1.35 -8.90 -1.55
N ARG A 139 0.84 -9.63 -0.55
CA ARG A 139 -0.31 -10.51 -0.65
C ARG A 139 -1.45 -9.90 0.14
N GLN A 140 -2.48 -9.45 -0.55
CA GLN A 140 -3.64 -8.82 0.09
C GLN A 140 -4.69 -9.83 0.51
N GLU A 141 -5.24 -9.59 1.69
CA GLU A 141 -6.48 -10.20 2.11
C GLU A 141 -7.63 -9.39 1.50
N ARG A 142 -8.31 -9.97 0.51
CA ARG A 142 -9.48 -9.33 -0.12
C ARG A 142 -10.69 -9.58 0.77
N MET A 143 -11.33 -8.51 1.23
CA MET A 143 -12.63 -8.60 1.89
C MET A 143 -13.70 -9.02 0.88
N THR A 144 -14.60 -9.94 1.24
CA THR A 144 -15.75 -10.24 0.38
C THR A 144 -16.64 -9.00 0.22
N MET A 145 -17.36 -8.91 -0.90
CA MET A 145 -18.29 -7.78 -1.10
C MET A 145 -19.40 -7.73 -0.04
N ASP A 146 -19.81 -8.88 0.49
CA ASP A 146 -20.77 -8.95 1.59
C ASP A 146 -20.22 -8.33 2.87
N LYS A 147 -18.97 -8.67 3.24
CA LYS A 147 -18.34 -8.08 4.41
C LYS A 147 -18.08 -6.59 4.23
N PHE A 148 -17.70 -6.16 3.03
CA PHE A 148 -17.56 -4.74 2.70
C PHE A 148 -18.91 -4.01 2.84
N ARG A 149 -19.99 -4.59 2.33
CA ARG A 149 -21.35 -4.05 2.48
C ARG A 149 -21.72 -3.84 3.94
N GLU A 150 -21.49 -4.84 4.81
CA GLU A 150 -21.75 -4.74 6.24
C GLU A 150 -21.00 -3.58 6.89
N VAL A 151 -19.69 -3.51 6.63
CA VAL A 151 -18.80 -2.46 7.17
C VAL A 151 -19.27 -1.07 6.73
N MET A 152 -19.58 -0.91 5.45
CA MET A 152 -20.03 0.37 4.92
C MET A 152 -21.40 0.75 5.47
N LEU A 153 -22.37 -0.16 5.52
CA LEU A 153 -23.71 0.11 6.02
C LEU A 153 -23.71 0.47 7.51
N GLU A 154 -23.05 -0.34 8.34
CA GLU A 154 -23.00 -0.10 9.78
C GLU A 154 -22.19 1.16 10.11
N GLY A 155 -21.06 1.40 9.44
CA GLY A 155 -20.26 2.61 9.65
C GLY A 155 -21.01 3.89 9.31
N HIS A 156 -21.74 3.94 8.19
CA HIS A 156 -22.57 5.11 7.85
C HIS A 156 -23.71 5.30 8.86
N ASN A 157 -24.38 4.22 9.23
CA ASN A 157 -25.50 4.28 10.16
C ASN A 157 -25.07 4.62 11.59
N ALA A 158 -23.87 4.22 12.01
CA ALA A 158 -23.29 4.63 13.28
C ALA A 158 -23.08 6.16 13.34
N VAL A 159 -22.49 6.75 12.29
CA VAL A 159 -22.32 8.20 12.17
C VAL A 159 -23.68 8.91 12.16
N ARG A 160 -24.64 8.43 11.37
CA ARG A 160 -25.97 9.04 11.27
C ARG A 160 -26.77 8.94 12.57
N ARG A 161 -26.68 7.82 13.29
CA ARG A 161 -27.28 7.65 14.63
C ARG A 161 -26.73 8.68 15.62
N GLN A 162 -25.43 8.96 15.59
CA GLN A 162 -24.82 10.01 16.44
C GLN A 162 -25.46 11.38 16.19
N HIS A 163 -25.86 11.66 14.94
CA HIS A 163 -26.51 12.91 14.52
C HIS A 163 -28.05 12.87 14.69
N SER A 164 -28.62 11.80 15.25
CA SER A 164 -30.08 11.58 15.27
C SER A 164 -30.72 11.57 13.87
N LEU A 165 -29.98 11.14 12.84
CA LEU A 165 -30.47 11.06 11.46
C LEU A 165 -31.00 9.65 11.15
N PRO A 166 -31.98 9.50 10.24
CA PRO A 166 -32.47 8.19 9.78
C PRO A 166 -31.34 7.37 9.15
N GLY A 167 -31.31 6.07 9.38
CA GLY A 167 -30.32 5.18 8.75
C GLY A 167 -30.50 5.07 7.23
N LEU A 168 -29.40 4.86 6.52
CA LEU A 168 -29.37 4.50 5.11
C LEU A 168 -29.71 3.02 4.92
N LYS A 169 -30.33 2.71 3.78
CA LYS A 169 -30.53 1.36 3.28
C LYS A 169 -29.57 1.06 2.13
N TRP A 170 -29.07 -0.17 2.08
CA TRP A 170 -28.25 -0.60 0.95
C TRP A 170 -29.09 -0.72 -0.33
N ASN A 171 -28.53 -0.29 -1.45
CA ASN A 171 -29.13 -0.43 -2.77
C ASN A 171 -28.13 -1.07 -3.74
N ASP A 172 -28.47 -2.25 -4.27
CA ASP A 172 -27.59 -3.03 -5.12
C ASP A 172 -27.35 -2.38 -6.49
N LEU A 173 -28.30 -1.61 -7.02
CA LEU A 173 -28.13 -0.88 -8.28
C LEU A 173 -27.09 0.25 -8.14
N LEU A 174 -27.11 0.99 -7.03
CA LEU A 174 -26.07 1.99 -6.71
C LEU A 174 -24.71 1.33 -6.51
N ALA A 175 -24.66 0.20 -5.82
CA ALA A 175 -23.42 -0.53 -5.58
C ALA A 175 -22.82 -1.08 -6.90
N ALA A 176 -23.67 -1.62 -7.77
CA ALA A 176 -23.26 -2.10 -9.09
C ALA A 176 -22.77 -0.95 -9.98
N ASN A 177 -23.45 0.20 -9.96
CA ASN A 177 -23.01 1.37 -10.73
C ASN A 177 -21.67 1.91 -10.22
N MET A 178 -21.49 1.99 -8.90
CA MET A 178 -20.21 2.36 -8.30
C MET A 178 -19.11 1.37 -8.71
N LEU A 179 -19.35 0.06 -8.62
CA LEU A 179 -18.36 -0.94 -9.04
C LEU A 179 -17.97 -0.77 -10.51
N LYS A 180 -18.94 -0.58 -11.40
CA LYS A 180 -18.70 -0.31 -12.83
C LYS A 180 -17.80 0.91 -13.01
N TYR A 181 -18.07 1.99 -12.29
CA TYR A 181 -17.26 3.21 -12.35
C TYR A 181 -15.84 2.98 -11.84
N LEU A 182 -15.67 2.33 -10.69
CA LEU A 182 -14.35 2.05 -10.12
C LEU A 182 -13.52 1.11 -10.99
N GLN A 183 -14.16 0.12 -11.63
CA GLN A 183 -13.51 -0.76 -12.60
C GLN A 183 -13.04 0.03 -13.83
N HIS A 184 -13.86 0.94 -14.35
CA HIS A 184 -13.45 1.85 -15.42
C HIS A 184 -12.25 2.70 -15.01
N GLN A 185 -12.29 3.30 -13.80
CA GLN A 185 -11.16 4.06 -13.27
C GLN A 185 -9.88 3.22 -13.21
N ASN A 186 -9.97 1.98 -12.74
CA ASN A 186 -8.82 1.08 -12.68
C ASN A 186 -8.25 0.73 -14.06
N LEU A 187 -9.12 0.37 -15.00
CA LEU A 187 -8.72 -0.15 -16.30
C LEU A 187 -8.20 0.94 -17.25
N LEU A 188 -8.82 2.13 -17.22
CA LEU A 188 -8.58 3.15 -18.25
C LEU A 188 -7.97 4.44 -17.70
N GLN A 189 -8.08 4.69 -16.40
CA GLN A 189 -7.69 5.96 -15.79
C GLN A 189 -6.70 5.76 -14.63
N GLU A 190 -5.96 4.65 -14.63
CA GLU A 190 -4.93 4.35 -13.64
C GLU A 190 -5.41 4.51 -12.19
N CYS A 191 -6.66 4.18 -11.88
CA CYS A 191 -7.24 4.40 -10.56
C CYS A 191 -7.02 5.83 -10.02
N ARG A 192 -7.22 6.85 -10.86
CA ARG A 192 -7.31 8.22 -10.38
C ARG A 192 -8.53 8.37 -9.48
N MET A 193 -8.36 9.09 -8.38
CA MET A 193 -9.45 9.44 -7.47
C MET A 193 -10.17 10.67 -8.01
N GLU A 194 -10.96 10.44 -9.05
CA GLU A 194 -11.74 11.45 -9.74
C GLU A 194 -13.20 11.04 -9.67
N HIS A 195 -14.10 12.01 -9.52
CA HIS A 195 -15.52 11.73 -9.41
C HIS A 195 -16.10 11.30 -10.75
N SER A 196 -17.12 10.43 -10.69
CA SER A 196 -17.86 10.05 -11.88
C SER A 196 -18.58 11.26 -12.49
N PRO A 197 -18.61 11.36 -13.83
CA PRO A 197 -19.41 12.39 -14.49
C PRO A 197 -20.88 12.23 -14.12
N HIS A 198 -21.63 13.32 -14.16
CA HIS A 198 -22.99 13.35 -13.61
C HIS A 198 -23.93 12.39 -14.36
N GLU A 199 -23.70 12.23 -15.67
CA GLU A 199 -24.42 11.34 -16.58
C GLU A 199 -24.18 9.86 -16.23
N ALA A 200 -22.99 9.51 -15.73
CA ALA A 200 -22.70 8.16 -15.24
C ALA A 200 -23.41 7.83 -13.92
N ARG A 201 -24.09 8.82 -13.34
CA ARG A 201 -24.91 8.72 -12.12
C ARG A 201 -26.39 8.92 -12.42
N GLU A 202 -26.79 8.77 -13.68
CA GLU A 202 -28.20 8.70 -14.07
C GLU A 202 -28.59 7.23 -14.23
N LEU A 203 -29.39 6.73 -13.29
CA LEU A 203 -29.80 5.34 -13.25
C LEU A 203 -31.31 5.20 -13.48
N PRO A 204 -31.76 4.13 -14.16
CA PRO A 204 -33.18 3.92 -14.39
C PRO A 204 -33.90 3.75 -13.05
N ASN A 205 -35.10 4.33 -12.95
CA ASN A 205 -35.94 4.29 -11.76
C ASN A 205 -35.29 4.89 -10.49
N MET A 206 -34.26 5.72 -10.66
CA MET A 206 -33.64 6.49 -9.58
C MET A 206 -33.91 7.98 -9.79
N LYS A 207 -34.02 8.71 -8.68
CA LYS A 207 -34.06 10.17 -8.75
C LYS A 207 -32.74 10.71 -9.27
N GLN A 208 -32.81 11.72 -10.14
CA GLN A 208 -31.63 12.44 -10.63
C GLN A 208 -30.88 13.11 -9.48
N GLY A 209 -29.59 13.36 -9.75
CA GLY A 209 -28.73 14.06 -8.81
C GLY A 209 -28.08 13.16 -7.76
N ILE A 210 -27.80 11.88 -8.06
CA ILE A 210 -27.06 10.92 -7.21
C ILE A 210 -25.71 11.51 -6.76
N GLY A 211 -25.48 11.48 -5.45
CA GLY A 211 -24.27 11.99 -4.81
C GLY A 211 -23.16 10.94 -4.82
N GLU A 212 -21.91 11.34 -4.62
CA GLU A 212 -20.78 10.42 -4.62
C GLU A 212 -19.71 10.82 -3.60
N ASN A 213 -19.21 9.84 -2.86
CA ASN A 213 -17.95 9.95 -2.13
C ASN A 213 -16.93 8.96 -2.70
N LEU A 214 -15.67 9.35 -2.72
CA LEU A 214 -14.55 8.49 -3.08
C LEU A 214 -13.52 8.44 -1.96
N TRP A 215 -12.78 7.35 -1.93
CA TRP A 215 -11.70 7.13 -0.98
C TRP A 215 -10.59 6.34 -1.66
N THR A 216 -9.35 6.69 -1.35
CA THR A 216 -8.19 5.88 -1.75
C THR A 216 -7.27 5.68 -0.57
N GLY A 217 -6.59 4.54 -0.55
CA GLY A 217 -5.57 4.27 0.45
C GLY A 217 -4.69 3.09 0.08
N CYS A 218 -3.44 3.16 0.56
CA CYS A 218 -2.45 2.11 0.39
C CYS A 218 -2.55 1.15 1.58
N THR A 219 -2.89 -0.12 1.34
CA THR A 219 -3.01 -1.11 2.43
C THR A 219 -1.96 -2.21 2.35
N VAL A 220 -1.59 -2.73 3.50
CA VAL A 220 -0.88 -4.00 3.68
C VAL A 220 -1.71 -4.83 4.66
N GLY A 221 -2.18 -6.00 4.24
CA GLY A 221 -3.07 -6.84 5.05
C GLY A 221 -4.56 -6.60 4.74
N PRO A 222 -5.45 -6.64 5.75
CA PRO A 222 -6.90 -6.51 5.54
C PRO A 222 -7.28 -5.12 5.01
N LEU A 223 -8.42 -5.06 4.33
CA LEU A 223 -8.96 -3.79 3.88
C LEU A 223 -9.35 -2.91 5.10
N PRO A 224 -9.05 -1.60 5.06
CA PRO A 224 -9.43 -0.68 6.12
C PRO A 224 -10.95 -0.63 6.28
N THR A 225 -11.44 -0.88 7.49
CA THR A 225 -12.87 -0.89 7.82
C THR A 225 -13.39 0.50 8.23
N ASP A 226 -12.53 1.51 8.24
CA ASP A 226 -12.79 2.85 8.78
C ASP A 226 -13.14 3.89 7.70
N ILE A 227 -13.39 3.49 6.45
CA ILE A 227 -13.74 4.41 5.35
C ILE A 227 -14.90 5.36 5.72
N PRO A 228 -16.04 4.89 6.28
CA PRO A 228 -17.12 5.81 6.68
C PRO A 228 -16.70 6.81 7.75
N SER A 229 -15.88 6.38 8.71
CA SER A 229 -15.34 7.24 9.77
C SER A 229 -14.33 8.25 9.22
N SER A 230 -13.52 7.86 8.23
CA SER A 230 -12.60 8.76 7.53
C SER A 230 -13.35 9.91 6.85
N TRP A 231 -14.42 9.62 6.10
CA TRP A 231 -15.29 10.66 5.54
C TRP A 231 -15.99 11.49 6.61
N ALA A 232 -16.46 10.86 7.69
CA ALA A 232 -17.13 11.58 8.78
C ALA A 232 -16.19 12.48 9.59
N SER A 233 -14.88 12.22 9.59
CA SER A 233 -13.90 13.02 10.34
C SER A 233 -13.85 14.50 9.91
N GLU A 234 -14.27 14.79 8.67
CA GLU A 234 -14.41 16.16 8.17
C GLU A 234 -15.44 17.00 8.96
N ALA A 235 -16.27 16.37 9.80
CA ALA A 235 -17.11 17.06 10.78
C ALA A 235 -16.30 18.03 11.65
N GLY A 236 -15.06 17.67 11.99
CA GLY A 236 -14.13 18.53 12.73
C GLY A 236 -13.83 19.85 12.02
N CYS A 237 -13.96 19.87 10.69
CA CYS A 237 -13.67 21.00 9.83
C CYS A 237 -14.93 21.73 9.31
N TYR A 238 -16.12 21.29 9.71
CA TYR A 238 -17.39 21.82 9.20
C TYR A 238 -18.07 22.76 10.21
N ARG A 239 -18.45 23.94 9.74
CA ARG A 239 -19.38 24.87 10.36
C ARG A 239 -20.74 24.74 9.68
N PHE A 240 -21.81 24.67 10.47
CA PHE A 240 -23.16 24.53 9.97
C PHE A 240 -23.52 25.66 9.00
N GLY A 241 -24.13 25.33 7.86
CA GLY A 241 -24.54 26.31 6.87
C GLY A 241 -24.85 25.68 5.51
N LYS A 242 -25.25 26.52 4.55
CA LYS A 242 -25.59 26.09 3.20
C LYS A 242 -24.33 25.62 2.46
N VAL A 243 -24.42 24.51 1.74
CA VAL A 243 -23.35 24.06 0.85
C VAL A 243 -23.07 25.12 -0.21
N GLY A 244 -21.80 25.32 -0.54
CA GLY A 244 -21.33 26.40 -1.40
C GLY A 244 -21.03 27.70 -0.65
N ASN A 245 -21.46 27.86 0.60
CA ASN A 245 -21.00 28.96 1.44
C ASN A 245 -19.54 28.68 1.87
N PRO A 246 -18.56 29.53 1.52
CA PRO A 246 -17.14 29.34 1.85
C PRO A 246 -16.87 29.29 3.36
N CYS A 247 -17.74 29.88 4.17
CA CYS A 247 -17.62 29.90 5.62
C CYS A 247 -18.05 28.60 6.31
N THR A 248 -18.55 27.59 5.58
CA THR A 248 -18.80 26.26 6.17
C THR A 248 -17.53 25.47 6.42
N GLY A 249 -16.40 25.85 5.81
CA GLY A 249 -15.11 25.23 6.05
C GLY A 249 -14.30 26.01 7.09
N VAL A 250 -13.95 25.39 8.20
CA VAL A 250 -13.24 26.04 9.33
C VAL A 250 -12.24 25.11 9.99
N MET A 251 -11.18 25.65 10.61
CA MET A 251 -10.30 24.85 11.49
C MET A 251 -10.92 24.72 12.88
N GLY A 252 -11.83 23.78 13.06
CA GLY A 252 -12.32 23.40 14.39
C GLY A 252 -11.24 22.70 15.24
N PRO A 253 -11.46 22.52 16.55
CA PRO A 253 -10.47 21.92 17.46
C PRO A 253 -10.03 20.50 17.07
N LYS A 254 -10.90 19.76 16.37
CA LYS A 254 -10.65 18.39 15.89
C LYS A 254 -10.37 18.34 14.38
N CYS A 255 -10.28 19.49 13.70
CA CYS A 255 -10.03 19.52 12.27
C CYS A 255 -8.58 19.15 11.95
N SER A 256 -8.39 18.24 11.00
CA SER A 256 -7.09 17.97 10.38
C SER A 256 -7.25 17.88 8.87
N THR A 257 -6.39 18.59 8.13
CA THR A 257 -6.35 18.50 6.67
C THR A 257 -5.32 17.48 6.17
N GLU A 258 -4.65 16.75 7.06
CA GLU A 258 -3.61 15.78 6.69
C GLU A 258 -4.13 14.72 5.70
N PHE A 259 -5.35 14.24 5.96
CA PHE A 259 -5.99 13.18 5.17
C PHE A 259 -6.95 13.72 4.10
N HIS A 260 -7.06 15.04 3.94
CA HIS A 260 -7.84 15.63 2.86
C HIS A 260 -7.10 15.52 1.53
N ALA A 261 -7.85 15.18 0.47
CA ALA A 261 -7.32 15.10 -0.89
C ALA A 261 -6.67 16.41 -1.34
N HIS A 262 -7.25 17.55 -0.97
CA HIS A 262 -6.74 18.90 -1.19
C HIS A 262 -7.49 19.87 -0.27
N GLY A 263 -6.91 21.05 -0.05
CA GLY A 263 -7.49 22.11 0.75
C GLY A 263 -8.07 21.65 2.09
N LEU A 264 -9.16 22.30 2.47
CA LEU A 264 -10.04 21.89 3.57
C LEU A 264 -11.31 21.28 2.98
N MET A 265 -11.59 20.01 3.26
CA MET A 265 -12.75 19.29 2.75
C MET A 265 -13.81 19.19 3.83
N THR A 266 -15.07 19.27 3.43
CA THR A 266 -16.24 19.00 4.27
C THR A 266 -17.32 18.19 3.55
N GLY A 267 -17.15 18.00 2.23
CA GLY A 267 -18.15 17.42 1.35
C GLY A 267 -18.41 15.94 1.61
N HIS A 268 -17.41 15.18 2.06
CA HIS A 268 -17.61 13.77 2.34
C HIS A 268 -18.47 13.60 3.60
N TYR A 269 -18.19 14.38 4.65
CA TYR A 269 -19.00 14.39 5.85
C TYR A 269 -20.43 14.84 5.57
N THR A 270 -20.63 15.94 4.83
CA THR A 270 -21.98 16.43 4.54
C THR A 270 -22.77 15.46 3.67
N ALA A 271 -22.14 14.67 2.79
CA ALA A 271 -22.80 13.58 2.05
C ALA A 271 -23.26 12.45 2.99
N VAL A 272 -22.39 12.00 3.92
CA VAL A 272 -22.73 10.96 4.92
C VAL A 272 -23.86 11.43 5.84
N ALA A 273 -23.80 12.68 6.30
CA ALA A 273 -24.77 13.29 7.19
C ALA A 273 -25.98 13.92 6.46
N TRP A 274 -26.12 13.72 5.15
CA TRP A 274 -27.22 14.34 4.40
C TRP A 274 -28.56 13.74 4.82
N GLN A 275 -29.42 14.53 5.45
CA GLN A 275 -30.66 14.09 6.10
C GLN A 275 -31.61 13.38 5.13
N HIS A 276 -31.66 13.84 3.88
CA HIS A 276 -32.57 13.32 2.86
C HIS A 276 -32.00 12.14 2.06
N SER A 277 -30.72 11.78 2.26
CA SER A 277 -30.20 10.53 1.73
C SER A 277 -30.82 9.37 2.51
N GLN A 278 -31.43 8.42 1.80
CA GLN A 278 -32.13 7.29 2.40
C GLN A 278 -31.57 5.94 1.94
N GLN A 279 -30.95 5.92 0.77
CA GLN A 279 -30.29 4.74 0.23
C GLN A 279 -28.91 5.06 -0.31
N PHE A 280 -28.05 4.06 -0.32
CA PHE A 280 -26.69 4.18 -0.84
C PHE A 280 -26.19 2.82 -1.32
N GLY A 281 -25.16 2.83 -2.16
CA GLY A 281 -24.47 1.61 -2.57
C GLY A 281 -22.99 1.91 -2.79
N CYS A 282 -22.14 1.00 -2.33
CA CYS A 282 -20.70 1.18 -2.34
C CYS A 282 -20.00 0.05 -3.07
N ALA A 283 -18.81 0.34 -3.58
CA ALA A 283 -17.91 -0.68 -4.09
C ALA A 283 -16.47 -0.31 -3.78
N TYR A 284 -15.58 -1.29 -3.97
CA TYR A 284 -14.15 -1.05 -3.99
C TYR A 284 -13.49 -1.87 -5.09
N VAL A 285 -12.32 -1.44 -5.54
CA VAL A 285 -11.43 -2.17 -6.43
C VAL A 285 -10.00 -2.12 -5.88
N VAL A 286 -9.25 -3.19 -6.10
CA VAL A 286 -7.80 -3.18 -5.97
C VAL A 286 -7.23 -2.73 -7.31
N CYS A 287 -6.48 -1.64 -7.28
CA CYS A 287 -5.94 -1.03 -8.47
C CYS A 287 -4.77 -1.81 -9.04
N SER A 288 -4.63 -1.81 -10.36
CA SER A 288 -3.50 -2.41 -11.07
C SER A 288 -2.18 -1.68 -10.75
N ARG A 289 -2.26 -0.35 -10.56
CA ARG A 289 -1.12 0.43 -10.05
C ARG A 289 -0.97 0.22 -8.53
N SER A 290 0.27 0.30 -8.08
CA SER A 290 0.62 0.24 -6.66
C SER A 290 1.06 1.59 -6.13
N CYS A 291 0.95 1.78 -4.83
CA CYS A 291 1.59 2.86 -4.12
C CYS A 291 3.11 2.65 -4.02
N SER A 292 3.80 3.66 -3.49
CA SER A 292 5.21 3.58 -3.11
C SER A 292 5.50 2.30 -2.31
N GLY A 293 6.55 1.57 -2.71
CA GLY A 293 6.96 0.32 -2.05
C GLY A 293 6.15 -0.91 -2.45
N GLY A 294 5.41 -0.87 -3.56
CA GLY A 294 4.64 -2.02 -4.06
C GLY A 294 3.38 -2.34 -3.25
N ARG A 295 2.99 -1.45 -2.33
CA ARG A 295 1.76 -1.58 -1.55
C ARG A 295 0.56 -1.41 -2.48
N PRO A 296 -0.41 -2.32 -2.51
CA PRO A 296 -1.49 -2.15 -3.47
C PRO A 296 -2.40 -1.00 -3.04
N LEU A 297 -2.92 -0.33 -4.05
CA LEU A 297 -3.81 0.79 -3.89
C LEU A 297 -5.26 0.30 -3.93
N LEU A 298 -6.04 0.75 -2.96
CA LEU A 298 -7.48 0.59 -2.98
C LEU A 298 -8.12 1.88 -3.47
N LEU A 299 -9.15 1.71 -4.30
CA LEU A 299 -10.09 2.76 -4.63
C LEU A 299 -11.47 2.27 -4.19
N ALA A 300 -12.14 3.04 -3.35
CA ALA A 300 -13.47 2.76 -2.87
C ALA A 300 -14.38 3.98 -3.09
N GLY A 301 -15.68 3.73 -3.18
CA GLY A 301 -16.64 4.80 -3.36
C GLY A 301 -18.03 4.39 -2.93
N CYS A 302 -18.88 5.38 -2.70
CA CYS A 302 -20.30 5.21 -2.44
C CYS A 302 -21.10 6.21 -3.24
N GLN A 303 -22.22 5.76 -3.79
CA GLN A 303 -23.25 6.60 -4.38
C GLN A 303 -24.45 6.68 -3.44
N TYR A 304 -25.01 7.87 -3.30
CA TYR A 304 -26.15 8.17 -2.42
C TYR A 304 -27.37 8.55 -3.26
N ASN A 305 -28.57 8.24 -2.76
CA ASN A 305 -29.82 8.66 -3.41
C ASN A 305 -30.96 8.84 -2.37
N PRO A 306 -31.89 9.78 -2.58
CA PRO A 306 -33.17 9.82 -1.86
C PRO A 306 -34.08 8.67 -2.36
N SER A 307 -34.70 7.90 -1.47
CA SER A 307 -35.42 6.67 -1.85
C SER A 307 -36.89 6.87 -2.25
N GLU A 308 -37.47 8.06 -2.08
CA GLU A 308 -38.93 8.23 -2.20
C GLU A 308 -39.39 9.19 -3.32
N PRO A 309 -40.37 8.82 -4.18
CA PRO A 309 -40.94 9.68 -5.23
C PRO A 309 -41.79 10.86 -4.75
N GLN A 310 -42.31 10.87 -3.51
CA GLN A 310 -43.51 11.66 -3.16
C GLN A 310 -43.32 12.92 -2.32
N LEU A 311 -42.10 13.40 -2.09
CA LEU A 311 -41.91 14.74 -1.51
C LEU A 311 -40.94 15.55 -2.36
N HIS A 312 -41.36 16.79 -2.63
CA HIS A 312 -40.74 17.79 -3.48
C HIS A 312 -39.18 17.76 -3.47
N ALA A 313 -38.60 17.43 -4.64
CA ALA A 313 -37.33 17.93 -5.17
C ALA A 313 -36.10 18.06 -4.23
N ALA A 314 -35.77 17.08 -3.39
CA ALA A 314 -34.44 17.04 -2.76
C ALA A 314 -33.48 16.17 -3.59
N PRO A 315 -32.48 16.74 -4.31
CA PRO A 315 -31.39 15.99 -4.91
C PRO A 315 -30.53 15.24 -3.88
N SER A 316 -29.56 14.48 -4.35
CA SER A 316 -28.79 13.61 -3.49
C SER A 316 -27.49 14.26 -2.99
N GLY A 317 -27.49 14.71 -1.74
CA GLY A 317 -26.27 15.16 -1.07
C GLY A 317 -25.69 16.47 -1.62
N ASN A 318 -25.06 17.26 -0.75
CA ASN A 318 -24.20 18.39 -1.13
C ASN A 318 -24.80 19.38 -2.15
N ILE A 319 -26.10 19.64 -2.08
CA ILE A 319 -26.77 20.55 -3.00
C ILE A 319 -26.41 21.99 -2.64
N ILE A 320 -25.86 22.73 -3.59
CA ILE A 320 -25.51 24.13 -3.43
C ILE A 320 -26.74 24.92 -2.94
N GLY A 321 -26.56 25.73 -1.90
CA GLY A 321 -27.62 26.53 -1.29
C GLY A 321 -28.48 25.79 -0.27
N GLN A 322 -28.32 24.47 -0.10
CA GLN A 322 -29.04 23.69 0.91
C GLN A 322 -28.14 23.28 2.08
N ARG A 323 -28.75 23.01 3.23
CA ARG A 323 -28.06 22.51 4.42
C ARG A 323 -28.11 20.98 4.44
N PRO A 324 -27.07 20.31 4.97
CA PRO A 324 -27.06 18.85 5.04
C PRO A 324 -28.10 18.27 6.00
N PHE A 325 -28.47 19.02 7.04
CA PHE A 325 -29.43 18.62 8.05
C PHE A 325 -30.03 19.86 8.72
N GLU A 326 -31.05 19.65 9.55
CA GLU A 326 -31.72 20.72 10.28
C GLU A 326 -30.82 21.37 11.36
N LEU A 327 -31.10 22.63 11.70
CA LEU A 327 -30.38 23.36 12.76
C LEU A 327 -30.48 22.65 14.13
N SER A 328 -31.55 21.89 14.37
CA SER A 328 -31.72 21.08 15.58
C SER A 328 -30.65 19.99 15.71
N VAL A 329 -30.22 19.40 14.59
CA VAL A 329 -29.12 18.43 14.55
C VAL A 329 -27.80 19.13 14.85
N ALA A 330 -27.55 20.30 14.25
CA ALA A 330 -26.35 21.09 14.51
C ALA A 330 -26.21 21.47 15.99
N LYS A 331 -27.31 21.92 16.63
CA LYS A 331 -27.35 22.27 18.06
C LYS A 331 -27.00 21.09 18.96
N LYS A 332 -27.49 19.89 18.67
CA LYS A 332 -27.13 18.67 19.41
C LYS A 332 -25.64 18.35 19.27
N MET A 333 -25.13 18.43 18.04
CA MET A 333 -23.76 18.08 17.74
C MET A 333 -22.74 19.15 18.17
N HIS A 334 -23.18 20.37 18.47
CA HIS A 334 -22.32 21.46 18.94
C HIS A 334 -21.52 21.09 20.20
N ALA A 335 -22.07 20.27 21.10
CA ALA A 335 -21.35 19.79 22.28
C ALA A 335 -20.13 18.92 21.92
N ILE A 336 -20.17 18.23 20.77
CA ILE A 336 -19.10 17.33 20.29
C ILE A 336 -18.17 18.08 19.31
N TYR A 337 -18.76 18.98 18.53
CA TYR A 337 -18.16 19.79 17.47
C TYR A 337 -18.52 21.26 17.68
N PRO A 338 -17.80 21.96 18.58
CA PRO A 338 -18.12 23.35 18.91
C PRO A 338 -18.14 24.28 17.69
N GLN A 339 -17.30 24.01 16.69
CA GLN A 339 -17.22 24.82 15.47
C GLN A 339 -18.47 24.75 14.57
N LEU A 340 -19.41 23.83 14.82
CA LEU A 340 -20.68 23.78 14.08
C LEU A 340 -21.48 25.06 14.23
N LEU A 341 -21.41 25.72 15.39
CA LEU A 341 -22.12 26.96 15.68
C LEU A 341 -21.15 28.05 16.15
N PRO A 342 -21.42 29.34 15.89
CA PRO A 342 -22.59 29.88 15.18
C PRO A 342 -22.66 29.47 13.70
N GLU A 343 -23.84 29.61 13.10
CA GLU A 343 -24.04 29.28 11.68
C GLU A 343 -23.10 30.11 10.79
N ALA A 344 -22.69 29.52 9.66
CA ALA A 344 -21.89 30.19 8.65
C ALA A 344 -22.57 31.50 8.21
N PRO A 345 -21.86 32.64 8.28
CA PRO A 345 -22.43 33.92 7.91
C PRO A 345 -22.68 34.01 6.40
N GLU A 346 -23.62 34.87 6.02
CA GLU A 346 -23.97 35.15 4.62
C GLU A 346 -23.69 36.61 4.21
N ASN A 347 -23.13 37.45 5.11
CA ASN A 347 -22.81 38.83 4.75
C ASN A 347 -21.54 38.90 3.87
N PRO A 348 -21.48 39.86 2.93
CA PRO A 348 -20.41 39.92 1.93
C PRO A 348 -18.98 40.01 2.51
N GLU A 349 -18.79 40.77 3.60
CA GLU A 349 -17.47 40.97 4.20
C GLU A 349 -16.91 39.66 4.78
N GLN A 350 -17.72 38.91 5.53
CA GLN A 350 -17.31 37.64 6.10
C GLN A 350 -17.15 36.57 5.02
N LEU A 351 -18.00 36.57 3.98
CA LEU A 351 -17.83 35.66 2.84
C LEU A 351 -16.46 35.85 2.17
N GLN A 352 -16.04 37.09 1.91
CA GLN A 352 -14.71 37.37 1.36
C GLN A 352 -13.57 36.92 2.28
N GLN A 353 -13.71 37.07 3.60
CA GLN A 353 -12.72 36.57 4.56
C GLN A 353 -12.61 35.04 4.51
N CYS A 354 -13.75 34.35 4.47
CA CYS A 354 -13.78 32.90 4.35
C CYS A 354 -13.19 32.44 3.01
N GLU A 355 -13.50 33.10 1.89
CA GLU A 355 -12.90 32.77 0.59
C GLU A 355 -11.37 32.89 0.61
N ARG A 356 -10.82 33.94 1.24
CA ARG A 356 -9.37 34.07 1.43
C ARG A 356 -8.82 32.91 2.25
N PHE A 357 -9.46 32.57 3.36
CA PHE A 357 -9.08 31.41 4.17
C PHE A 357 -9.14 30.09 3.38
N ARG A 358 -10.19 29.87 2.58
CA ARG A 358 -10.33 28.69 1.72
C ARG A 358 -9.17 28.59 0.73
N ARG A 359 -8.80 29.70 0.07
CA ARG A 359 -7.63 29.77 -0.83
C ARG A 359 -6.32 29.47 -0.11
N GLU A 360 -6.12 30.01 1.10
CA GLU A 360 -4.93 29.69 1.91
C GLU A 360 -4.84 28.19 2.23
N MET A 361 -5.95 27.54 2.55
CA MET A 361 -5.97 26.10 2.80
C MET A 361 -5.66 25.30 1.53
N GLU A 362 -6.16 25.73 0.37
CA GLU A 362 -5.81 25.13 -0.93
C GLU A 362 -4.33 25.30 -1.26
N LEU A 363 -3.71 26.45 -0.95
CA LEU A 363 -2.28 26.66 -1.13
C LEU A 363 -1.44 25.77 -0.19
N LYS A 364 -1.88 25.60 1.07
CA LYS A 364 -1.21 24.73 2.04
C LYS A 364 -1.36 23.24 1.72
N ASN A 365 -2.44 22.85 1.05
CA ASN A 365 -2.73 21.48 0.65
C ASN A 365 -3.16 21.44 -0.82
N PRO A 366 -2.23 21.64 -1.76
CA PRO A 366 -2.58 21.74 -3.17
C PRO A 366 -3.12 20.43 -3.71
N LYS A 367 -3.97 20.52 -4.74
CA LYS A 367 -4.48 19.35 -5.47
C LYS A 367 -3.36 18.77 -6.33
N VAL A 368 -2.60 17.86 -5.75
CA VAL A 368 -1.55 17.06 -6.41
C VAL A 368 -1.94 15.59 -6.42
N HIS A 369 -1.35 14.78 -7.29
CA HIS A 369 -1.57 13.33 -7.20
C HIS A 369 -1.06 12.81 -5.85
N LEU A 370 -1.82 11.94 -5.18
CA LEU A 370 -1.46 11.44 -3.83
C LEU A 370 -0.04 10.82 -3.78
N ALA A 371 0.43 10.23 -4.88
CA ALA A 371 1.80 9.72 -5.01
C ALA A 371 2.86 10.83 -4.95
N GLU A 372 2.58 11.98 -5.57
CA GLU A 372 3.43 13.18 -5.51
C GLU A 372 3.39 13.80 -4.10
N LYS A 373 2.22 13.79 -3.45
CA LYS A 373 2.07 14.24 -2.05
C LYS A 373 2.90 13.41 -1.08
N GLU A 374 2.92 12.07 -1.23
CA GLU A 374 3.80 11.18 -0.45
C GLU A 374 5.29 11.51 -0.68
N GLN A 375 5.70 11.80 -1.92
CA GLN A 375 7.08 12.16 -2.24
C GLN A 375 7.47 13.52 -1.65
N GLN A 376 6.61 14.53 -1.76
CA GLN A 376 6.83 15.84 -1.16
C GLN A 376 6.94 15.75 0.37
N LYS A 377 6.10 14.95 1.03
CA LYS A 377 6.18 14.73 2.49
C LYS A 377 7.51 14.09 2.89
N LYS A 378 8.00 13.10 2.13
CA LYS A 378 9.34 12.50 2.37
C LYS A 378 10.46 13.53 2.21
N GLN A 379 10.40 14.38 1.19
CA GLN A 379 11.38 15.44 0.97
C GLN A 379 11.38 16.48 2.10
N GLN A 380 10.20 16.89 2.57
CA GLN A 380 10.06 17.81 3.70
C GLN A 380 10.58 17.21 5.02
N GLN A 381 10.29 15.94 5.30
CA GLN A 381 10.80 15.25 6.49
C GLN A 381 12.33 15.10 6.47
N GLN A 382 12.92 14.83 5.30
CA GLN A 382 14.37 14.79 5.12
C GLN A 382 15.03 16.17 5.26
N ALA A 383 14.34 17.24 4.87
CA ALA A 383 14.80 18.61 5.04
C ALA A 383 14.71 19.10 6.49
N ALA A 384 13.70 18.65 7.25
CA ALA A 384 13.54 19.00 8.67
C ALA A 384 14.44 18.18 9.63
N SER A 385 15.09 17.12 9.12
CA SER A 385 16.03 16.28 9.87
C SER A 385 17.50 16.66 9.62
N LYS A 386 17.74 17.73 8.87
CA LYS A 386 19.04 18.39 8.69
C LYS A 386 18.99 19.74 9.38
#